data_AF-A0A8X6IYP6-F1
#
_entry.id   AF-A0A8X6IYP6-F1
#
_cell.length_a   1.000
_cell.length_b   1.000
_cell.length_c   1.000
_cell.angle_alpha   90.00
_cell.angle_beta   90.00
_cell.angle_gamma   90.00
#
_symmetry.space_group_name_H-M   'P 1'
#
loop_
_entity.id
_entity.type
_entity.pdbx_description
1 polymer ?
#
loop_
_entity_poly.entity_id
_entity_poly.type
_entity_poly.pdbx_seq_one_letter_code
_entity_poly.pdbx_strand_id
1 'polypeptide(L)'
;MSIICNHNIDNNTLVRVKDNKLKSVVLIPKAMGERALIACHDDVGYMDAKKTLHNLQLRYWWPNMRMDCKAYVRSYHKYQIVNRRTFNAYGLLQQLPIPSTPWEIVSADHIVCLPQTRNGNINMHVQLDHAT
;
A
#
# COMPACT_ATOMS: atom_id res chain seq x y z
N MET A 1 -15.37 5.29 31.88
CA MET A 1 -15.21 6.55 31.14
C MET A 1 -16.16 6.54 29.95
N SER A 2 -17.36 7.10 30.11
CA SER A 2 -18.34 7.17 29.03
C SER A 2 -17.99 8.34 28.11
N ILE A 3 -17.62 8.03 26.86
CA ILE A 3 -17.48 9.06 25.82
C ILE A 3 -18.89 9.51 25.48
N ILE A 4 -19.30 10.69 25.95
CA ILE A 4 -20.60 11.29 25.62
C ILE A 4 -20.54 11.67 24.14
N CYS A 5 -21.02 10.78 23.27
CA CYS A 5 -21.15 11.06 21.85
C CYS A 5 -22.42 11.90 21.66
N ASN A 6 -22.26 13.21 21.51
CA ASN A 6 -23.38 14.09 21.18
C ASN A 6 -23.79 13.87 19.72
N HIS A 7 -25.01 13.37 19.54
CA HIS A 7 -25.68 13.28 18.25
C HIS A 7 -26.57 14.51 18.09
N ASN A 8 -26.49 15.19 16.95
CA ASN A 8 -27.36 16.31 16.63
C ASN A 8 -27.98 16.09 15.24
N ILE A 9 -29.11 16.72 14.95
CA ILE A 9 -29.70 16.74 13.62
C ILE A 9 -29.42 18.12 13.04
N ASP A 10 -28.69 18.15 11.92
CA ASP A 10 -28.41 19.36 11.16
C ASP A 10 -28.98 19.18 9.75
N ASN A 11 -29.88 20.08 9.31
CA ASN A 11 -30.55 20.00 8.00
C ASN A 11 -31.11 18.60 7.67
N ASN A 12 -31.87 18.03 8.61
CA ASN A 12 -32.44 16.67 8.51
C ASN A 12 -31.41 15.53 8.39
N THR A 13 -30.15 15.80 8.69
CA THR A 13 -29.03 14.85 8.66
C THR A 13 -28.50 14.62 10.07
N LEU A 14 -28.39 13.36 10.48
CA LEU A 14 -27.81 13.03 11.78
C LEU A 14 -26.30 13.25 11.72
N VAL A 15 -25.76 14.05 12.63
CA VAL A 15 -24.34 14.37 12.74
C VAL A 15 -23.78 13.99 14.10
N ARG A 16 -22.55 13.48 14.12
CA ARG A 16 -21.79 13.16 15.32
C ARG A 16 -20.77 14.25 15.55
N VAL A 17 -20.87 14.95 16.67
CA VAL A 17 -19.89 15.96 17.07
C VAL A 17 -18.85 15.30 17.97
N LYS A 18 -17.56 15.39 17.61
CA LYS A 18 -16.47 14.96 18.50
C LYS A 18 -16.21 16.02 19.58
N ASP A 19 -15.60 15.59 20.70
CA ASP A 19 -15.37 16.37 21.94
C ASP A 19 -14.76 17.77 21.72
N ASN A 20 -14.09 18.00 20.59
CA ASN A 20 -13.48 19.28 20.24
C ASN A 20 -14.37 20.28 19.47
N LYS A 21 -15.69 20.04 19.34
CA LYS A 21 -16.72 20.88 18.65
C LYS A 21 -16.45 21.32 17.19
N LEU A 22 -15.24 21.12 16.66
CA LEU A 22 -14.78 21.59 15.34
C LEU A 22 -14.89 20.55 14.22
N LYS A 23 -15.26 19.30 14.54
CA LYS A 23 -15.44 18.23 13.55
C LYS A 23 -16.76 17.49 13.79
N SER A 24 -17.73 17.78 12.94
CA SER A 24 -18.95 16.99 12.75
C SER A 24 -18.75 16.01 11.58
N VAL A 25 -19.30 14.80 11.71
CA VAL A 25 -19.37 13.83 10.62
C VAL A 25 -20.81 13.35 10.46
N VAL A 26 -21.21 13.07 9.24
CA VAL A 26 -22.56 12.59 8.93
C VAL A 26 -22.69 11.13 9.32
N LEU A 27 -23.68 10.79 10.14
CA LEU A 27 -24.06 9.40 10.37
C LEU A 27 -24.91 8.94 9.21
N ILE A 28 -24.48 7.87 8.57
CA ILE A 28 -25.25 7.22 7.51
C ILE A 28 -25.74 5.85 7.98
N PRO A 29 -26.94 5.42 7.54
CA PRO A 29 -27.35 4.03 7.68
C PRO A 29 -26.30 3.10 7.06
N LYS A 30 -26.09 1.92 7.66
CA LYS A 30 -25.14 0.92 7.12
C LYS A 30 -25.41 0.57 5.65
N ALA A 31 -26.69 0.57 5.24
CA ALA A 31 -27.11 0.33 3.86
C ALA A 31 -26.52 1.34 2.85
N MET A 32 -26.13 2.54 3.30
CA MET A 32 -25.48 3.57 2.46
C MET A 32 -23.95 3.50 2.51
N GLY A 33 -23.37 2.64 3.35
CA GLY A 33 -21.93 2.51 3.53
C GLY A 33 -21.19 2.15 2.25
N GLU A 34 -21.80 1.32 1.39
CA GLU A 34 -21.24 0.95 0.09
C GLU A 34 -21.05 2.16 -0.84
N ARG A 35 -22.03 3.07 -0.89
CA ARG A 35 -21.91 4.30 -1.70
C ARG A 35 -20.80 5.20 -1.18
N ALA A 36 -20.64 5.30 0.13
CA ALA A 36 -19.54 6.05 0.72
C ALA A 36 -18.17 5.41 0.42
N LEU A 37 -18.10 4.07 0.38
CA LEU A 37 -16.90 3.33 0.01
C LEU A 37 -16.50 3.58 -1.45
N ILE A 38 -17.44 3.49 -2.39
CA ILE A 38 -17.22 3.80 -3.81
C ILE A 38 -16.67 5.23 -3.96
N ALA A 39 -17.35 6.21 -3.36
CA ALA A 39 -16.94 7.62 -3.45
C ALA A 39 -15.56 7.92 -2.83
N CYS A 40 -15.13 7.13 -1.85
CA CYS A 40 -13.86 7.34 -1.14
C CYS A 40 -12.72 6.40 -1.58
N HIS A 41 -13.00 5.43 -2.46
CA HIS A 41 -12.03 4.47 -2.98
C HIS A 41 -11.98 4.51 -4.51
N ASP A 42 -13.07 4.18 -5.20
CA ASP A 42 -13.13 4.01 -6.65
C ASP A 42 -13.01 5.36 -7.37
N ASP A 43 -13.79 6.35 -6.96
CA ASP A 43 -13.87 7.67 -7.60
C ASP A 43 -12.60 8.52 -7.39
N VAL A 44 -11.76 8.15 -6.42
CA VAL A 44 -10.54 8.89 -6.04
C VAL A 44 -9.24 8.13 -6.39
N GLY A 45 -9.34 7.03 -7.15
CA GLY A 45 -8.18 6.35 -7.73
C GLY A 45 -7.66 5.15 -6.95
N TYR A 46 -8.54 4.36 -6.31
CA TYR A 46 -8.25 3.05 -5.71
C TYR A 46 -7.16 3.10 -4.61
N MET A 47 -7.32 4.04 -3.69
CA MET A 47 -6.37 4.25 -2.60
C MET A 47 -6.30 3.07 -1.63
N ASP A 48 -5.19 2.96 -0.90
CA ASP A 48 -5.05 1.94 0.13
C ASP A 48 -6.12 2.04 1.24
N ALA A 49 -6.28 0.95 2.00
CA ALA A 49 -7.31 0.88 3.05
C ALA A 49 -7.13 1.94 4.15
N LYS A 50 -5.90 2.42 4.39
CA LYS A 50 -5.61 3.45 5.40
C LYS A 50 -6.08 4.82 4.92
N LYS A 51 -5.76 5.19 3.68
CA LYS A 51 -6.19 6.43 3.03
C LYS A 51 -7.70 6.45 2.79
N THR A 52 -8.26 5.36 2.32
CA THR A 52 -9.72 5.20 2.14
C THR A 52 -10.45 5.42 3.47
N LEU A 53 -9.99 4.76 4.55
CA LEU A 53 -10.56 4.95 5.88
C LEU A 53 -10.43 6.39 6.38
N HIS A 54 -9.30 7.05 6.13
CA HIS A 54 -9.11 8.45 6.49
C HIS A 54 -10.14 9.34 5.78
N ASN A 55 -10.33 9.17 4.47
CA ASN A 55 -11.30 9.93 3.68
C ASN A 55 -12.74 9.72 4.15
N LEU A 56 -13.09 8.47 4.53
CA LEU A 56 -14.39 8.16 5.13
C LEU A 56 -14.57 8.88 6.47
N GLN A 57 -13.58 8.83 7.36
CA GLN A 57 -13.64 9.43 8.69
C GLN A 57 -13.72 10.96 8.70
N LEU A 58 -13.40 11.62 7.58
CA LEU A 58 -13.58 13.06 7.43
C LEU A 58 -15.04 13.45 7.21
N ARG A 59 -15.88 12.56 6.66
CA ARG A 59 -17.21 12.90 6.15
C ARG A 59 -18.32 12.06 6.75
N TYR A 60 -18.05 10.79 7.02
CA TYR A 60 -19.07 9.79 7.35
C TYR A 60 -18.72 8.99 8.60
N TRP A 61 -19.76 8.44 9.22
CA TRP A 61 -19.62 7.43 10.26
C TRP A 61 -20.78 6.44 10.22
N TRP A 62 -20.47 5.15 10.40
CA TRP A 62 -21.45 4.11 10.68
C TRP A 62 -20.82 3.00 11.56
N PRO A 63 -21.62 2.17 12.23
CA PRO A 63 -21.11 1.04 13.00
C PRO A 63 -20.29 0.09 12.11
N ASN A 64 -19.11 -0.33 12.58
CA ASN A 64 -18.20 -1.24 11.87
C ASN A 64 -17.56 -0.71 10.56
N MET A 65 -17.67 0.59 10.26
CA MET A 65 -17.06 1.24 9.08
C MET A 65 -15.61 0.85 8.81
N ARG A 66 -14.78 0.68 9.86
CA ARG A 66 -13.38 0.28 9.70
C ARG A 66 -13.22 -1.15 9.18
N MET A 67 -14.09 -2.07 9.60
CA MET A 67 -14.08 -3.45 9.12
C MET A 67 -14.61 -3.51 7.69
N ASP A 68 -15.72 -2.82 7.42
CA ASP A 68 -16.33 -2.73 6.10
C ASP A 68 -15.34 -2.15 5.07
N CYS A 69 -14.64 -1.06 5.41
CA CYS A 69 -13.60 -0.48 4.56
C CYS A 69 -12.46 -1.45 4.25
N LYS A 70 -11.97 -2.18 5.26
CA LYS A 70 -10.90 -3.18 5.04
C LYS A 70 -11.37 -4.32 4.15
N ALA A 71 -12.60 -4.80 4.34
CA ALA A 71 -13.17 -5.88 3.55
C ALA A 71 -13.37 -5.45 2.09
N TYR A 72 -13.93 -4.26 1.87
CA TYR A 72 -14.17 -3.67 0.55
C TYR A 72 -12.87 -3.44 -0.23
N VAL A 73 -11.87 -2.80 0.37
CA VAL A 73 -10.58 -2.57 -0.34
C VAL A 73 -9.86 -3.88 -0.65
N ARG A 74 -10.01 -4.91 0.20
CA ARG A 74 -9.42 -6.24 -0.04
C ARG A 74 -10.12 -7.05 -1.12
N SER A 75 -11.42 -6.84 -1.35
CA SER A 75 -12.15 -7.54 -2.42
C SER A 75 -11.81 -7.00 -3.81
N TYR A 76 -11.22 -5.79 -3.91
CA TYR A 76 -10.84 -5.21 -5.19
C TYR A 76 -9.63 -5.94 -5.81
N HIS A 77 -9.88 -6.65 -6.92
CA HIS A 77 -8.89 -7.51 -7.58
C HIS A 77 -7.58 -6.80 -7.95
N LYS A 78 -7.63 -5.53 -8.39
CA LYS A 78 -6.42 -4.77 -8.72
C LYS A 78 -5.56 -4.47 -7.49
N TYR A 79 -6.16 -4.29 -6.31
CA TYR A 79 -5.41 -4.07 -5.07
C TYR A 79 -4.56 -5.30 -4.71
N GLN A 80 -5.06 -6.51 -4.97
CA GLN A 80 -4.32 -7.74 -4.67
C GLN A 80 -3.11 -7.96 -5.60
N ILE A 81 -3.18 -7.46 -6.84
CA ILE A 81 -2.12 -7.60 -7.84
C ILE A 81 -1.05 -6.51 -7.65
N VAL A 82 -1.48 -5.25 -7.48
CA VAL A 82 -0.58 -4.09 -7.51
C VAL A 82 0.08 -3.86 -6.15
N ASN A 83 -0.61 -4.20 -5.07
CA ASN A 83 -0.07 -3.95 -3.74
C ASN A 83 0.94 -5.04 -3.39
N ARG A 84 2.22 -4.72 -3.56
CA ARG A 84 3.33 -5.57 -3.10
C ARG A 84 3.03 -5.96 -1.66
N ARG A 85 2.91 -7.27 -1.42
CA ARG A 85 3.02 -7.79 -0.07
C ARG A 85 4.35 -7.28 0.47
N THR A 86 4.31 -6.40 1.46
CA THR A 86 5.45 -6.13 2.32
C THR A 86 5.64 -7.37 3.18
N PHE A 87 6.13 -8.45 2.57
CA PHE A 87 6.69 -9.53 3.35
C PHE A 87 7.87 -8.98 4.16
N ASN A 88 8.17 -9.62 5.29
CA ASN A 88 9.46 -9.47 5.93
C ASN A 88 10.58 -9.74 4.88
N ALA A 89 11.78 -9.20 5.11
CA ALA A 89 12.92 -9.32 4.22
C ALA A 89 13.01 -10.73 3.59
N TYR A 90 13.34 -10.79 2.29
CA TYR A 90 13.34 -11.95 1.38
C TYR A 90 14.24 -13.15 1.82
N GLY A 91 14.41 -13.38 3.12
CA GLY A 91 15.49 -14.13 3.73
C GLY A 91 16.60 -13.17 4.20
N LEU A 92 17.42 -13.64 5.12
CA LEU A 92 18.76 -13.05 5.31
C LEU A 92 19.56 -13.34 4.05
N LEU A 93 20.30 -12.34 3.54
CA LEU A 93 21.28 -12.58 2.49
C LEU A 93 22.27 -13.63 3.02
N GLN A 94 22.30 -14.81 2.39
CA GLN A 94 23.32 -15.81 2.70
C GLN A 94 24.62 -15.37 2.06
N GLN A 95 25.66 -15.23 2.87
CA GLN A 95 27.00 -14.95 2.38
C GLN A 95 27.50 -16.17 1.61
N LEU A 96 28.14 -15.94 0.46
CA LEU A 96 28.84 -16.99 -0.26
C LEU A 96 29.97 -17.55 0.61
N PRO A 97 30.26 -18.85 0.56
CA PRO A 97 31.43 -19.40 1.25
C PRO A 97 32.71 -18.73 0.73
N ILE A 98 33.72 -18.62 1.60
CA ILE A 98 35.04 -18.10 1.20
C ILE A 98 35.70 -19.15 0.31
N PRO A 99 36.03 -18.83 -0.96
CA PRO A 99 36.72 -19.78 -1.83
C PRO A 99 38.16 -20.01 -1.34
N SER A 100 38.61 -21.25 -1.44
CA SER A 100 39.95 -21.70 -1.02
C SER A 100 40.96 -21.69 -2.15
N THR A 101 40.48 -21.77 -3.40
CA THR A 101 41.31 -21.78 -4.61
C THR A 101 40.74 -20.87 -5.69
N PRO A 102 41.59 -20.30 -6.57
CA PRO A 102 41.13 -19.54 -7.73
C PRO A 102 40.11 -20.33 -8.55
N TRP A 103 39.11 -19.63 -9.08
CA TRP A 103 38.02 -20.15 -9.92
C TRP A 103 37.01 -21.07 -9.23
N GLU A 104 37.06 -21.22 -7.90
CA GLU A 104 36.09 -22.04 -7.15
C GLU A 104 34.69 -21.41 -7.13
N ILE A 105 34.62 -20.08 -7.05
CA ILE A 105 33.37 -19.32 -7.07
C ILE A 105 33.54 -18.15 -8.04
N VAL A 106 32.76 -18.16 -9.11
CA VAL A 106 32.78 -17.11 -10.14
C VAL A 106 31.40 -16.48 -10.24
N SER A 107 31.33 -15.15 -10.18
CA SER A 107 30.13 -14.41 -10.54
C SER A 107 30.28 -13.84 -11.94
N ALA A 108 29.19 -13.88 -12.71
CA ALA A 108 29.13 -13.31 -14.04
C ALA A 108 27.93 -12.38 -14.18
N ASP A 109 28.10 -11.26 -14.87
CA ASP A 109 27.05 -10.31 -15.16
C ASP A 109 27.25 -9.67 -16.55
N HIS A 110 26.22 -9.01 -17.05
CA HIS A 110 26.27 -8.22 -18.28
C HIS A 110 25.89 -6.78 -18.01
N ILE A 111 26.78 -5.86 -18.35
CA ILE A 111 26.44 -4.44 -18.46
C ILE A 111 25.94 -4.22 -19.88
N VAL A 112 24.66 -3.88 -20.01
CA VAL A 112 23.99 -3.69 -21.30
C VAL A 112 23.75 -2.21 -21.61
N CYS A 113 23.43 -1.91 -22.87
CA CYS A 113 23.07 -0.57 -23.34
C CYS A 113 24.19 0.47 -23.15
N LEU A 114 25.45 0.06 -23.33
CA LEU A 114 26.60 0.96 -23.34
C LEU A 114 26.69 1.74 -24.66
N PRO A 115 27.41 2.88 -24.68
CA PRO A 115 27.73 3.57 -25.93
C PRO A 115 28.36 2.63 -26.95
N GLN A 116 27.86 2.68 -28.19
CA GLN A 116 28.32 1.78 -29.23
C GLN A 116 29.78 2.03 -29.56
N THR A 117 30.60 0.98 -29.49
CA THR A 117 31.98 1.03 -29.95
C THR A 117 32.05 1.08 -31.48
N ARG A 118 33.22 1.39 -32.05
CA ARG A 118 33.43 1.37 -33.52
C ARG A 118 33.09 0.03 -34.17
N ASN A 119 33.23 -1.07 -33.42
CA ASN A 119 32.96 -2.42 -33.89
C ASN A 119 31.51 -2.87 -33.62
N GLY A 120 30.65 -1.97 -33.13
CA GLY A 120 29.23 -2.23 -32.92
C GLY A 120 28.85 -2.84 -31.57
N ASN A 121 29.81 -3.10 -30.68
CA ASN A 121 29.52 -3.67 -29.36
C ASN A 121 28.83 -2.65 -28.45
N ILE A 122 27.78 -3.09 -27.73
CA ILE A 122 26.98 -2.30 -26.77
C ILE A 122 26.85 -2.96 -25.39
N ASN A 123 27.47 -4.13 -25.20
CA ASN A 123 27.39 -4.91 -23.97
C ASN A 123 28.81 -5.26 -23.50
N MET A 124 28.98 -5.38 -22.20
CA MET A 124 30.19 -5.87 -21.55
C MET A 124 29.84 -7.07 -20.70
N HIS A 125 30.55 -8.18 -20.90
CA HIS A 125 30.49 -9.34 -20.03
C HIS A 125 31.51 -9.17 -18.91
N VAL A 126 31.08 -9.30 -17.66
CA VAL A 126 31.94 -9.15 -16.48
C VAL A 126 32.00 -10.48 -15.77
N GLN A 127 33.21 -10.93 -15.43
CA GLN A 127 33.45 -12.12 -14.62
C GLN A 127 34.33 -11.72 -13.44
N LEU A 128 33.96 -12.18 -12.25
CA LEU A 128 34.70 -11.98 -11.01
C LEU A 128 34.98 -13.34 -10.38
N ASP A 129 36.26 -13.64 -10.18
CA ASP A 129 36.70 -14.72 -9.29
C ASP A 129 36.70 -14.19 -7.86
N HIS A 130 36.02 -14.87 -6.93
CA HIS A 130 35.92 -14.44 -5.54
C HIS A 130 37.14 -14.80 -4.69
N ALA A 131 38.12 -15.53 -5.25
CA ALA A 131 39.35 -15.92 -4.56
C ALA A 131 40.54 -14.95 -4.74
N THR A 132 40.43 -13.95 -5.63
CA THR A 132 41.50 -13.00 -6.00
C THR A 132 41.05 -11.55 -5.86
#